data_AF-A0A1V5N8U1-F1
#
_entry.id   AF-A0A1V5N8U1-F1
#
_cell.length_a   1.000
_cell.length_b   1.000
_cell.length_c   1.000
_cell.angle_alpha   90.00
_cell.angle_beta   90.00
_cell.angle_gamma   90.00
#
_symmetry.space_group_name_H-M   'P 1'
#
loop_
_entity.id
_entity.type
_entity.pdbx_description
1 polymer ?
#
loop_
_entity_poly.entity_id
_entity_poly.type
_entity_poly.pdbx_seq_one_letter_code
_entity_poly.pdbx_strand_id
1 'polypeptide(L)'
;MSNKKNHWVFLFTLLLISYKLAVCQDGINYLNIQRDVNRISCRFNVDTLYLTMQRLYILKDVKIGQGLAEYYYDCGVALHIYSIINNNRLASLTSNEYFVKCIQNSSKYKGDAYFYMTVNYSFLNDIEKMQKCLKLYLKHTPEEFLDHDFIKMINKKLSKS
;
A
#
# COMPACT_ATOMS: atom_id res chain seq x y z
N MET A 1 -58.40 8.65 -5.27
CA MET A 1 -57.36 7.63 -5.50
C MET A 1 -55.93 8.20 -5.37
N SER A 2 -55.62 8.97 -4.32
CA SER A 2 -54.32 9.70 -4.22
C SER A 2 -53.33 9.11 -3.18
N ASN A 3 -53.79 8.35 -2.18
CA ASN A 3 -52.93 7.91 -1.06
C ASN A 3 -52.01 6.71 -1.33
N LYS A 4 -52.32 5.83 -2.31
CA LYS A 4 -51.51 4.62 -2.53
C LYS A 4 -50.16 4.90 -3.20
N LYS A 5 -50.08 5.90 -4.10
CA LYS A 5 -48.81 6.26 -4.78
C LYS A 5 -47.79 6.87 -3.80
N ASN A 6 -48.25 7.71 -2.87
CA ASN A 6 -47.37 8.34 -1.88
C ASN A 6 -46.77 7.32 -0.91
N HIS A 7 -47.49 6.23 -0.61
CA HIS A 7 -47.00 5.18 0.28
C HIS A 7 -45.85 4.37 -0.33
N TRP A 8 -45.92 4.06 -1.63
CA TRP A 8 -44.84 3.37 -2.35
C TRP A 8 -43.59 4.22 -2.52
N VAL A 9 -43.75 5.52 -2.78
CA VAL A 9 -42.62 6.46 -2.85
C VAL A 9 -41.93 6.56 -1.48
N PHE A 10 -42.72 6.64 -0.40
CA PHE A 10 -42.18 6.69 0.96
C PHE A 10 -41.41 5.40 1.33
N LEU A 11 -41.98 4.22 1.06
CA LEU A 11 -41.33 2.92 1.28
C LEU A 11 -40.03 2.76 0.47
N PHE A 12 -40.03 3.17 -0.80
CA PHE A 12 -38.83 3.12 -1.64
C PHE A 12 -37.73 4.06 -1.14
N THR A 13 -38.10 5.27 -0.70
CA THR A 13 -37.16 6.23 -0.12
C THR A 13 -36.58 5.71 1.20
N LEU A 14 -37.41 5.10 2.05
CA LEU A 14 -36.98 4.46 3.30
C LEU A 14 -36.02 3.29 3.04
N LEU A 15 -36.30 2.47 2.03
CA LEU A 15 -35.40 1.39 1.59
C LEU A 15 -34.06 1.92 1.06
N LEU A 16 -34.07 3.01 0.27
CA LEU A 16 -32.84 3.64 -0.20
C LEU A 16 -32.03 4.28 0.93
N ILE A 17 -32.69 4.92 1.90
CA ILE A 17 -32.04 5.49 3.09
C ILE A 17 -31.46 4.37 3.96
N SER A 18 -32.21 3.28 4.17
CA SER A 18 -31.75 2.12 4.93
C SER A 18 -30.58 1.42 4.24
N TYR A 19 -30.62 1.31 2.91
CA TYR A 19 -29.51 0.80 2.10
C TYR A 19 -28.28 1.71 2.18
N LYS A 20 -28.45 3.03 2.08
CA LYS A 20 -27.35 4.01 2.24
C LYS A 20 -26.75 3.95 3.64
N LEU A 21 -27.57 3.84 4.69
CA LEU A 21 -27.13 3.71 6.08
C LEU A 21 -26.41 2.37 6.33
N ALA A 22 -26.89 1.26 5.76
CA ALA A 22 -26.22 -0.05 5.83
C ALA A 22 -24.88 -0.07 5.06
N VAL A 23 -24.81 0.64 3.93
CA VAL A 23 -23.57 0.85 3.17
C VAL A 23 -22.61 1.82 3.89
N CYS A 24 -23.12 2.63 4.83
CA CYS A 24 -22.37 3.55 5.68
C CYS A 24 -22.05 2.95 7.05
N GLN A 25 -21.64 1.68 7.13
CA GLN A 25 -20.75 1.30 8.22
C GLN A 25 -19.50 2.17 8.10
N ASP A 26 -19.28 3.02 9.11
CA ASP A 26 -18.17 3.97 9.16
C ASP A 26 -16.87 3.20 8.97
N GLY A 27 -16.25 3.41 7.81
CA GLY A 27 -14.97 2.78 7.52
C GLY A 27 -13.92 3.28 8.51
N ILE A 28 -12.95 2.43 8.83
CA ILE A 28 -11.83 2.85 9.68
C ILE A 28 -11.06 3.97 8.97
N ASN A 29 -10.78 5.04 9.70
CA ASN A 29 -9.78 6.03 9.28
C ASN A 29 -8.40 5.52 9.70
N TYR A 30 -7.68 4.93 8.76
CA TYR A 30 -6.38 4.34 9.02
C TYR A 30 -5.37 5.37 9.54
N LEU A 31 -5.46 6.64 9.11
CA LEU A 31 -4.56 7.70 9.56
C LEU A 31 -4.58 7.90 11.08
N ASN A 32 -5.73 7.66 11.72
CA ASN A 32 -5.89 7.82 13.16
C ASN A 32 -5.22 6.68 13.95
N ILE A 33 -5.13 5.49 13.37
CA ILE A 33 -4.59 4.30 14.02
C ILE A 33 -3.21 3.90 13.48
N GLN A 34 -2.69 4.60 12.47
CA GLN A 34 -1.48 4.22 11.74
C GLN A 34 -0.29 4.02 12.68
N ARG A 35 -0.09 4.91 13.65
CA ARG A 35 1.02 4.82 14.62
C ARG A 35 0.90 3.62 15.56
N ASP A 36 -0.32 3.17 15.82
CA ASP A 36 -0.54 1.98 16.64
C ASP A 36 -0.31 0.71 15.81
N VAL A 37 -0.64 0.74 14.53
CA VAL A 37 -0.51 -0.40 13.62
C VAL A 37 0.93 -0.57 13.14
N ASN A 38 1.51 0.48 12.58
CA ASN A 38 2.87 0.51 12.05
C ASN A 38 3.86 0.95 13.12
N ARG A 39 4.55 -0.02 13.71
CA ARG A 39 5.58 0.20 14.73
C ARG A 39 7.00 0.08 14.19
N ILE A 40 7.16 -0.05 12.88
CA ILE A 40 8.46 -0.07 12.23
C ILE A 40 9.06 1.33 12.42
N SER A 41 10.23 1.38 13.05
CA SER A 41 10.94 2.62 13.34
C SER A 41 12.41 2.48 12.94
N CYS A 42 13.17 3.58 13.01
CA CYS A 42 14.61 3.58 12.72
C CYS A 42 15.40 2.58 13.57
N ARG A 43 14.90 2.21 14.76
CA ARG A 43 15.45 1.12 15.57
C ARG A 43 14.71 -0.16 15.24
N PHE A 44 15.04 -0.71 14.07
CA PHE A 44 14.42 -1.91 13.55
C PHE A 44 14.61 -3.12 14.48
N ASN A 45 13.53 -3.77 14.88
CA ASN A 45 13.53 -5.08 15.54
C ASN A 45 12.55 -6.03 14.81
N VAL A 46 12.99 -7.25 14.55
CA VAL A 46 12.19 -8.32 13.93
C VAL A 46 10.85 -8.56 14.64
N ASP A 47 10.80 -8.50 15.98
CA ASP A 47 9.55 -8.66 16.73
C ASP A 47 8.54 -7.55 16.40
N THR A 48 9.02 -6.31 16.24
CA THR A 48 8.17 -5.17 15.89
C THR A 48 7.62 -5.28 14.47
N LEU A 49 8.38 -5.92 13.57
CA LEU A 49 7.93 -6.23 12.22
C LEU A 49 6.78 -7.26 12.25
N TYR A 50 6.95 -8.37 12.96
CA TYR A 50 5.89 -9.39 13.06
C TYR A 50 4.61 -8.85 13.69
N LEU A 51 4.73 -8.05 14.75
CA LEU A 51 3.58 -7.37 15.37
C LEU A 51 2.90 -6.40 14.38
N THR A 52 3.67 -5.64 13.61
CA THR A 52 3.13 -4.74 12.58
C THR A 52 2.38 -5.52 11.50
N MET A 53 2.98 -6.60 11.00
CA MET A 53 2.35 -7.47 10.00
C MET A 53 1.05 -8.09 10.51
N GLN A 54 1.02 -8.58 11.75
CA GLN A 54 -0.18 -9.14 12.36
C GLN A 54 -1.30 -8.09 12.45
N ARG A 55 -0.98 -6.87 12.89
CA ARG A 55 -1.96 -5.76 12.99
C ARG A 55 -2.47 -5.34 11.62
N LEU A 56 -1.61 -5.23 10.63
CA LEU A 56 -2.01 -4.94 9.25
C LEU A 56 -2.89 -6.04 8.67
N TYR A 57 -2.57 -7.31 8.94
CA TYR A 57 -3.36 -8.44 8.47
C TYR A 57 -4.78 -8.45 9.04
N ILE A 58 -4.94 -8.11 10.33
CA ILE A 58 -6.26 -7.98 10.97
C ILE A 58 -7.12 -6.93 10.25
N LEU A 59 -6.51 -5.87 9.73
CA LEU A 59 -7.21 -4.80 9.01
C LEU A 59 -7.56 -5.15 7.56
N LYS A 60 -7.05 -6.27 7.02
CA LYS A 60 -7.27 -6.68 5.63
C LYS A 60 -8.76 -6.89 5.30
N ASP A 61 -9.52 -7.41 6.26
CA ASP A 61 -10.93 -7.73 6.09
C ASP A 61 -11.86 -6.60 6.54
N VAL A 62 -11.28 -5.46 6.97
CA VAL A 62 -12.03 -4.30 7.42
C VAL A 62 -12.12 -3.24 6.32
N LYS A 63 -13.27 -2.57 6.21
CA LYS A 63 -13.48 -1.46 5.29
C LYS A 63 -12.68 -0.24 5.78
N ILE A 64 -11.58 0.08 5.11
CA ILE A 64 -10.82 1.31 5.35
C ILE A 64 -11.47 2.43 4.54
N GLY A 65 -12.06 3.40 5.23
CA GLY A 65 -12.76 4.54 4.61
C GLY A 65 -11.83 5.70 4.26
N GLN A 66 -10.74 5.87 5.01
CA GLN A 66 -9.73 6.91 4.81
C GLN A 66 -8.32 6.38 5.13
N GLY A 67 -7.31 6.87 4.41
CA GLY A 67 -5.91 6.44 4.59
C GLY A 67 -5.58 5.12 3.89
N LEU A 68 -6.30 4.77 2.83
CA LEU A 68 -6.12 3.49 2.13
C LEU A 68 -4.75 3.40 1.44
N ALA A 69 -4.23 4.51 0.92
CA ALA A 69 -2.89 4.55 0.31
C ALA A 69 -1.79 4.31 1.36
N GLU A 70 -1.92 4.91 2.56
CA GLU A 70 -1.05 4.71 3.71
C GLU A 70 -1.05 3.26 4.18
N TYR A 71 -2.24 2.66 4.29
CA TYR A 71 -2.37 1.25 4.64
C TYR A 71 -1.64 0.34 3.65
N TYR A 72 -1.84 0.56 2.35
CA TYR A 72 -1.14 -0.22 1.33
C TYR A 72 0.36 0.04 1.33
N TYR A 73 0.80 1.27 1.57
CA TYR A 73 2.22 1.59 1.72
C TYR A 73 2.85 0.81 2.88
N ASP A 74 2.22 0.86 4.06
CA ASP A 74 2.72 0.18 5.27
C ASP A 74 2.75 -1.35 5.08
N CYS A 75 1.73 -1.93 4.41
CA CYS A 75 1.75 -3.34 4.01
C CYS A 75 2.92 -3.66 3.08
N GLY A 76 3.15 -2.82 2.07
CA GLY A 76 4.24 -2.96 1.12
C GLY A 76 5.61 -2.95 1.81
N VAL A 77 5.84 -1.98 2.70
CA VAL A 77 7.08 -1.83 3.46
C VAL A 77 7.30 -3.00 4.43
N ALA A 78 6.28 -3.39 5.19
CA ALA A 78 6.40 -4.52 6.11
C ALA A 78 6.76 -5.82 5.37
N LEU A 79 6.08 -6.10 4.25
CA LEU A 79 6.39 -7.28 3.43
C LEU A 79 7.75 -7.20 2.74
N HIS A 80 8.19 -6.01 2.33
CA HIS A 80 9.52 -5.78 1.78
C HIS A 80 10.60 -6.13 2.83
N ILE A 81 10.49 -5.61 4.04
CA ILE A 81 11.48 -5.88 5.08
C ILE A 81 11.46 -7.38 5.44
N TYR A 82 10.27 -7.97 5.57
CA TYR A 82 10.11 -9.40 5.82
C TYR A 82 10.76 -10.25 4.72
N SER A 83 10.61 -9.86 3.46
CA SER A 83 11.16 -10.60 2.32
C SER A 83 12.68 -10.59 2.31
N ILE A 84 13.32 -9.45 2.62
CA ILE A 84 14.78 -9.34 2.69
C ILE A 84 15.33 -10.18 3.84
N ILE A 85 14.74 -10.09 5.03
CA ILE A 85 15.22 -10.81 6.23
C ILE A 85 15.11 -12.32 6.07
N ASN A 86 13.97 -12.79 5.53
CA ASN A 86 13.67 -14.20 5.43
C ASN A 86 14.01 -14.79 4.05
N ASN A 87 14.67 -14.01 3.19
CA ASN A 87 14.94 -14.38 1.79
C ASN A 87 13.68 -14.91 1.06
N ASN A 88 12.52 -14.27 1.29
CA ASN A 88 11.22 -14.77 0.86
C ASN A 88 10.75 -14.09 -0.43
N ARG A 89 10.90 -14.78 -1.57
CA ARG A 89 10.51 -14.29 -2.90
C ARG A 89 9.01 -13.97 -3.02
N LEU A 90 8.14 -14.77 -2.42
CA LEU A 90 6.69 -14.55 -2.48
C LEU A 90 6.31 -13.24 -1.77
N ALA A 91 6.91 -12.99 -0.61
CA ALA A 91 6.70 -11.74 0.12
C ALA A 91 7.14 -10.50 -0.68
N SER A 92 8.24 -10.58 -1.45
CA SER A 92 8.66 -9.50 -2.36
C SER A 92 7.63 -9.25 -3.47
N LEU A 93 7.04 -10.30 -4.03
CA LEU A 93 5.98 -10.16 -5.05
C LEU A 93 4.72 -9.51 -4.46
N THR A 94 4.27 -9.99 -3.31
CA THR A 94 3.10 -9.42 -2.61
C THR A 94 3.35 -7.97 -2.17
N SER A 95 4.58 -7.65 -1.72
CA SER A 95 5.00 -6.28 -1.42
C SER A 95 4.82 -5.37 -2.64
N ASN A 96 5.24 -5.81 -3.84
CA ASN A 96 5.04 -5.06 -5.08
C ASN A 96 3.55 -4.84 -5.42
N GLU A 97 2.68 -5.83 -5.18
CA GLU A 97 1.24 -5.68 -5.39
C GLU A 97 0.65 -4.59 -4.48
N TYR A 98 1.08 -4.53 -3.22
CA TYR A 98 0.66 -3.48 -2.29
C TYR A 98 1.17 -2.10 -2.72
N PHE A 99 2.41 -1.99 -3.19
CA PHE A 99 2.92 -0.73 -3.74
C PHE A 99 2.14 -0.26 -4.98
N VAL A 100 1.75 -1.18 -5.87
CA VAL A 100 0.88 -0.85 -7.00
C VAL A 100 -0.48 -0.30 -6.51
N LYS A 101 -1.11 -0.96 -5.54
CA LYS A 101 -2.37 -0.48 -4.94
C LYS A 101 -2.19 0.88 -4.27
N CYS A 102 -1.08 1.10 -3.55
CA CYS A 102 -0.76 2.39 -2.94
C CYS A 102 -0.71 3.51 -4.00
N ILE A 103 0.03 3.29 -5.10
CA ILE A 103 0.18 4.25 -6.20
C ILE A 103 -1.16 4.55 -6.90
N GLN A 104 -2.03 3.56 -7.03
CA GLN A 104 -3.37 3.73 -7.60
C GLN A 104 -4.27 4.61 -6.74
N ASN A 105 -4.04 4.64 -5.42
CA ASN A 105 -4.86 5.39 -4.47
C ASN A 105 -4.26 6.77 -4.11
N SER A 106 -2.97 7.01 -4.35
CA SER A 106 -2.34 8.31 -4.10
C SER A 106 -1.06 8.50 -4.91
N SER A 107 -0.83 9.73 -5.38
CA SER A 107 0.45 10.13 -6.00
C SER A 107 1.56 10.36 -4.98
N LYS A 108 1.21 10.58 -3.70
CA LYS A 108 2.14 10.97 -2.63
C LYS A 108 3.33 10.02 -2.48
N TYR A 109 3.10 8.72 -2.65
CA TYR A 109 4.09 7.68 -2.35
C TYR A 109 4.79 7.13 -3.60
N LYS A 110 4.60 7.74 -4.78
CA LYS A 110 5.11 7.17 -6.04
C LYS A 110 6.63 6.95 -6.03
N GLY A 111 7.41 7.95 -5.61
CA GLY A 111 8.87 7.85 -5.53
C GLY A 111 9.30 6.65 -4.67
N ASP A 112 8.94 6.68 -3.38
CA ASP A 112 9.24 5.62 -2.41
C ASP A 112 8.77 4.23 -2.87
N ALA A 113 7.55 4.13 -3.38
CA ALA A 113 7.00 2.86 -3.85
C ALA A 113 7.84 2.30 -5.01
N TYR A 114 8.23 3.13 -5.98
CA TYR A 114 9.11 2.69 -7.06
C TYR A 114 10.53 2.38 -6.60
N PHE A 115 11.04 3.06 -5.57
CA PHE A 115 12.30 2.69 -4.92
C PHE A 115 12.23 1.26 -4.36
N TYR A 116 11.25 0.96 -3.50
CA TYR A 116 11.11 -0.38 -2.91
C TYR A 116 10.84 -1.45 -3.95
N MET A 117 9.99 -1.16 -4.95
CA MET A 117 9.74 -2.09 -6.05
C MET A 117 11.01 -2.40 -6.85
N THR A 118 11.89 -1.41 -7.05
CA THR A 118 13.20 -1.63 -7.71
C THR A 118 14.08 -2.56 -6.89
N VAL A 119 14.13 -2.39 -5.55
CA VAL A 119 14.87 -3.31 -4.66
C VAL A 119 14.26 -4.72 -4.71
N ASN A 120 12.94 -4.85 -4.64
CA ASN A 120 12.26 -6.13 -4.72
C ASN A 120 12.53 -6.85 -6.06
N TYR A 121 12.46 -6.15 -7.19
CA TYR A 121 12.78 -6.75 -8.48
C TYR A 121 14.27 -7.06 -8.65
N SER A 122 15.16 -6.28 -8.05
CA SER A 122 16.57 -6.63 -7.94
C SER A 122 16.76 -7.94 -7.17
N PHE A 123 16.10 -8.08 -6.02
CA PHE A 123 16.14 -9.30 -5.22
C PHE A 123 15.57 -10.52 -5.96
N LEU A 124 14.51 -10.31 -6.76
CA LEU A 124 13.91 -11.35 -7.59
C LEU A 124 14.73 -11.71 -8.85
N ASN A 125 15.74 -10.89 -9.19
CA ASN A 125 16.49 -10.91 -10.45
C ASN A 125 15.59 -10.70 -11.70
N ASP A 126 14.54 -9.88 -11.58
CA ASP A 126 13.70 -9.46 -12.70
C ASP A 126 14.23 -8.13 -13.27
N ILE A 127 15.14 -8.24 -14.24
CA ILE A 127 15.91 -7.11 -14.78
C ILE A 127 15.03 -6.08 -15.48
N GLU A 128 14.05 -6.53 -16.26
CA GLU A 128 13.14 -5.65 -17.01
C GLU A 128 12.32 -4.79 -16.05
N LYS A 129 11.67 -5.41 -15.06
CA LYS A 129 10.85 -4.67 -14.10
C LYS A 129 11.69 -3.81 -13.17
N MET A 130 12.89 -4.25 -12.79
CA MET A 130 13.85 -3.45 -12.03
C MET A 130 14.21 -2.17 -12.79
N GLN A 131 14.58 -2.26 -14.07
CA GLN A 131 14.92 -1.09 -14.89
C GLN A 131 13.71 -0.16 -15.06
N LYS A 132 12.52 -0.71 -15.29
CA LYS A 132 11.28 0.07 -15.41
C LYS A 132 10.98 0.84 -14.12
N CYS A 133 11.10 0.20 -12.96
CA CYS A 133 10.85 0.86 -11.68
C CYS A 133 11.91 1.94 -11.38
N LEU A 134 13.19 1.70 -11.69
CA LEU A 134 14.24 2.71 -11.51
C LEU A 134 13.93 3.99 -12.31
N LYS A 135 13.52 3.85 -13.58
CA LYS A 135 13.12 5.00 -14.40
C LYS A 135 11.95 5.77 -13.79
N LEU A 136 10.97 5.06 -13.21
CA LEU A 136 9.81 5.68 -12.57
C LEU A 136 10.17 6.34 -11.23
N TYR A 137 11.08 5.75 -10.45
CA TYR A 137 11.64 6.36 -9.25
C TYR A 137 12.31 7.71 -9.56
N LEU A 138 13.21 7.74 -10.55
CA LEU A 138 13.88 8.96 -11.00
C LEU A 138 12.91 10.03 -11.50
N LYS A 139 11.79 9.62 -12.13
CA LYS A 139 10.77 10.53 -12.63
C LYS A 139 9.91 11.15 -11.52
N HIS A 140 9.68 10.42 -10.43
CA HIS A 140 8.69 10.78 -9.41
C HIS A 140 9.29 11.26 -8.09
N THR A 141 10.62 11.28 -7.98
CA THR A 141 11.34 11.72 -6.79
C THR A 141 12.08 13.02 -7.12
N PRO A 142 11.92 14.10 -6.31
CA PRO A 142 12.68 15.31 -6.49
C PRO A 142 14.19 15.05 -6.41
N GLU A 143 14.97 15.82 -7.17
CA GLU A 143 16.40 15.59 -7.32
C GLU A 143 17.14 15.61 -5.97
N GLU A 144 16.76 16.50 -5.06
CA GLU A 144 17.37 16.59 -3.72
C GLU A 144 17.14 15.36 -2.82
N PHE A 145 16.19 14.48 -3.16
CA PHE A 145 15.88 13.26 -2.42
C PHE A 145 16.31 11.97 -3.14
N LEU A 146 17.04 12.09 -4.26
CA LEU A 146 17.55 10.92 -4.98
C LEU A 146 18.71 10.26 -4.21
N ASP A 147 18.58 8.95 -4.00
CA ASP A 147 19.67 8.14 -3.44
C ASP A 147 20.65 7.75 -4.57
N HIS A 148 21.70 8.55 -4.73
CA HIS A 148 22.72 8.35 -5.77
C HIS A 148 23.49 7.03 -5.62
N ASP A 149 23.71 6.57 -4.39
CA ASP A 149 24.42 5.31 -4.14
C ASP A 149 23.57 4.12 -4.54
N PHE A 150 22.28 4.14 -4.20
CA PHE A 150 21.30 3.18 -4.68
C PHE A 150 21.23 3.16 -6.22
N ILE A 151 21.10 4.32 -6.86
CA ILE A 151 21.04 4.41 -8.33
C ILE A 151 22.29 3.81 -8.96
N LYS A 152 23.48 4.14 -8.45
CA LYS A 152 24.76 3.61 -8.93
C LYS A 152 24.84 2.09 -8.75
N MET A 153 24.39 1.58 -7.61
CA MET A 153 24.33 0.14 -7.33
C MET A 153 23.44 -0.60 -8.34
N ILE A 154 22.23 -0.11 -8.57
CA ILE A 154 21.30 -0.75 -9.52
C ILE A 154 21.83 -0.68 -10.96
N ASN A 155 22.37 0.47 -11.38
CA ASN A 155 22.95 0.60 -12.72
C ASN A 155 24.14 -0.35 -12.95
N LYS A 156 24.99 -0.54 -11.94
CA LYS A 156 26.08 -1.53 -12.00
C LYS A 156 25.57 -2.97 -12.13
N LYS A 157 24.41 -3.28 -11.56
CA LYS A 157 23.77 -4.60 -11.71
C LYS A 157 23.17 -4.76 -13.10
N LEU A 158 22.50 -3.73 -13.61
CA LEU A 158 21.93 -3.71 -14.97
C LEU A 158 23.01 -3.90 -16.05
N SER A 159 24.19 -3.32 -15.88
CA SER A 159 25.28 -3.45 -16.88
C SER A 159 25.95 -4.83 -16.93
N LYS A 160 25.63 -5.72 -15.97
CA LYS A 160 26.21 -7.07 -15.86
C LYS A 160 25.23 -8.18 -16.28
N SER A 161 23.98 -7.82 -16.53
CA SER A 161 22.91 -8.74 -16.94
C SER A 161 22.81 -8.79 -18.45
#